data_AF-A0A955ZIB4-F1
#
_entry.id   AF-A0A955ZIB4-F1
#
_cell.length_a   1.000
_cell.length_b   1.000
_cell.length_c   1.000
_cell.angle_alpha   90.00
_cell.angle_beta   90.00
_cell.angle_gamma   90.00
#
_symmetry.space_group_name_H-M   'P 1'
#
loop_
_entity.id
_entity.type
_entity.pdbx_description
1 polymer ?
#
loop_
_entity_poly.entity_id
_entity_poly.type
_entity_poly.pdbx_seq_one_letter_code
_entity_poly.pdbx_strand_id
1 'polypeptide(L)'
;MVRLLRLLPFTLVLLAVASGCGAPPPGTSEDDVVGTTSEAIASSDVIARAQAWVDAKVPYCQAPNHKWDAACQKTCNRTGAAAKPEWDPYRSDCSGYVSYAWGLPPPGLVVTGLVQSSVSSSINAVDLQPGDALHASDNSHIILFAGWVGGGHSQMTIMHEGDCGKVAEKKNYSVTSISGSTVHFSWGGTYKARRYNSISFEPPSCDRSAGGFTFSCDGEQAGMHCANVNEPEDTDSWSDNFFCSERDLGMQWSTSGLIDGMDCTAVGEPAEAESSGWSDDYLCLPEQSIFALSYSSAGPIEGKSCVQWNEPAEKDSWSDNYVCTEKVHVFAKGQFTFSSVGPIEGKHCVSVDEPDDAEAWDDNYFCSDQDLGMQWSSAGPIAGMKCTHVGESADAEGAAWDDDYLCLPEGASYALTWSETGPIAGKSCVRWYDHQEKSDVWLDNWLCAETLAAWSDADNGDPIPATGDGSQSQQTKRLPADASSGCALGGRAGGDAGSWGVLLGLALLLRRRRTR
;
A
#
# COMPACT_ATOMS: atom_id res chain seq x y z
N MET A 1 32.67 -1.83 -76.78
CA MET A 1 31.66 -2.44 -75.90
C MET A 1 31.56 -1.61 -74.63
N VAL A 2 30.32 -1.33 -74.24
CA VAL A 2 29.89 -0.29 -73.29
C VAL A 2 30.46 -0.52 -71.88
N ARG A 3 31.09 0.52 -71.30
CA ARG A 3 31.19 0.76 -69.85
C ARG A 3 31.25 2.27 -69.65
N LEU A 4 30.11 2.90 -69.37
CA LEU A 4 30.07 4.24 -68.82
C LEU A 4 29.75 4.13 -67.33
N LEU A 5 30.70 4.59 -66.51
CA LEU A 5 30.51 4.92 -65.10
C LEU A 5 29.45 6.03 -64.95
N ARG A 6 28.64 5.94 -63.89
CA ARG A 6 28.14 7.06 -63.07
C ARG A 6 27.55 6.45 -61.79
N LEU A 7 28.30 6.56 -60.70
CA LEU A 7 28.07 7.47 -59.56
C LEU A 7 26.89 7.02 -58.67
N LEU A 8 27.27 6.62 -57.45
CA LEU A 8 26.40 6.31 -56.32
C LEU A 8 25.49 7.51 -55.95
N PRO A 9 24.32 7.20 -55.39
CA PRO A 9 23.88 7.89 -54.19
C PRO A 9 23.69 6.90 -53.03
N PHE A 10 24.21 7.30 -51.87
CA PHE A 10 23.88 6.76 -50.56
C PHE A 10 22.38 6.96 -50.31
N THR A 11 21.63 5.87 -50.16
CA THR A 11 20.30 5.90 -49.52
C THR A 11 20.43 5.39 -48.11
N LEU A 12 20.40 6.35 -47.18
CA LEU A 12 20.20 6.20 -45.75
C LEU A 12 18.79 5.63 -45.54
N VAL A 13 18.68 4.40 -45.05
CA VAL A 13 17.39 3.84 -44.59
C VAL A 13 17.13 4.39 -43.20
N LEU A 14 16.12 5.26 -43.09
CA LEU A 14 15.52 5.67 -41.81
C LEU A 14 14.95 4.41 -41.12
N LEU A 15 15.52 4.02 -39.98
CA LEU A 15 14.79 3.25 -38.98
C LEU A 15 13.89 4.22 -38.21
N ALA A 16 12.58 4.07 -38.35
CA ALA A 16 11.63 4.66 -37.42
C ALA A 16 11.76 3.91 -36.08
N VAL A 17 12.29 4.57 -35.07
CA VAL A 17 12.18 4.15 -33.68
C VAL A 17 10.84 4.68 -33.18
N ALA A 18 9.83 3.82 -33.16
CA ALA A 18 8.62 4.08 -32.41
C ALA A 18 8.91 3.77 -30.95
N SER A 19 9.24 4.81 -30.17
CA SER A 19 9.18 4.76 -28.71
C SER A 19 7.71 4.77 -28.32
N GLY A 20 7.13 3.57 -28.18
CA GLY A 20 5.79 3.40 -27.62
C GLY A 20 5.87 3.49 -26.10
N CYS A 21 5.10 4.42 -25.54
CA CYS A 21 4.91 4.66 -24.12
C CYS A 21 4.55 3.37 -23.34
N GLY A 22 5.14 3.22 -22.17
CA GLY A 22 4.79 2.17 -21.21
C GLY A 22 3.36 2.39 -20.69
N ALA A 23 2.58 1.31 -20.72
CA ALA A 23 1.30 1.24 -20.04
C ALA A 23 1.53 1.08 -18.51
N PRO A 24 0.63 1.61 -17.66
CA PRO A 24 0.67 1.37 -16.21
C PRO A 24 0.39 -0.12 -15.89
N PRO A 25 0.79 -0.63 -14.71
CA PRO A 25 0.55 -2.02 -14.34
C PRO A 25 -0.96 -2.26 -14.20
N PRO A 26 -1.50 -3.40 -14.68
CA PRO A 26 -2.91 -3.68 -14.53
C PRO A 26 -3.20 -4.06 -13.07
N GLY A 27 -4.24 -3.43 -12.52
CA GLY A 27 -4.87 -3.82 -11.27
C GLY A 27 -5.35 -5.27 -11.31
N THR A 28 -5.57 -5.81 -10.11
CA THR A 28 -6.06 -7.15 -9.84
C THR A 28 -7.40 -7.41 -10.53
N SER A 29 -7.31 -7.94 -11.74
CA SER A 29 -8.41 -8.63 -12.42
C SER A 29 -8.38 -10.07 -11.96
N GLU A 30 -9.54 -10.57 -11.53
CA GLU A 30 -9.84 -12.00 -11.44
C GLU A 30 -9.91 -12.62 -12.85
N ASP A 31 -8.86 -12.43 -13.67
CA ASP A 31 -8.72 -13.08 -14.96
C ASP A 31 -8.02 -14.43 -14.75
N ASP A 32 -8.79 -15.49 -14.99
CA ASP A 32 -8.40 -16.91 -14.96
C ASP A 32 -6.96 -17.13 -15.48
N VAL A 33 -6.00 -17.31 -14.55
CA VAL A 33 -4.60 -17.59 -14.86
C VAL A 33 -4.45 -19.04 -15.37
N VAL A 34 -4.76 -19.24 -16.65
CA VAL A 34 -4.24 -20.38 -17.43
C VAL A 34 -2.72 -20.20 -17.50
N GLY A 35 -1.92 -21.19 -17.09
CA GLY A 35 -0.45 -21.02 -16.99
C GLY A 35 0.17 -20.51 -18.29
N THR A 36 0.74 -19.31 -18.26
CA THR A 36 1.23 -18.59 -19.44
C THR A 36 2.75 -18.69 -19.61
N THR A 37 3.52 -19.04 -18.57
CA THR A 37 4.99 -19.00 -18.56
C THR A 37 5.62 -20.00 -17.56
N SER A 38 6.93 -20.25 -17.64
CA SER A 38 7.71 -21.00 -16.61
C SER A 38 8.35 -20.06 -15.58
N GLU A 39 7.64 -18.98 -15.23
CA GLU A 39 8.11 -17.92 -14.35
C GLU A 39 8.18 -18.35 -12.88
N ALA A 40 8.69 -17.44 -12.04
CA ALA A 40 8.75 -17.64 -10.60
C ALA A 40 7.34 -17.73 -10.00
N ILE A 41 7.15 -18.63 -9.03
CA ILE A 41 5.87 -18.86 -8.34
C ILE A 41 6.11 -19.09 -6.85
N ALA A 42 5.29 -18.51 -5.97
CA ALA A 42 5.40 -18.74 -4.54
C ALA A 42 4.88 -20.14 -4.15
N SER A 43 5.49 -20.75 -3.14
CA SER A 43 5.11 -22.07 -2.64
C SER A 43 3.66 -22.11 -2.13
N SER A 44 3.19 -21.01 -1.56
CA SER A 44 1.80 -20.77 -1.18
C SER A 44 0.85 -20.85 -2.37
N ASP A 45 1.19 -20.19 -3.49
CA ASP A 45 0.38 -20.20 -4.70
C ASP A 45 0.32 -21.59 -5.30
N VAL A 46 1.44 -22.33 -5.30
CA VAL A 46 1.47 -23.73 -5.71
C VAL A 46 0.50 -24.56 -4.88
N ILE A 47 0.50 -24.39 -3.56
CA ILE A 47 -0.41 -25.10 -2.65
C ILE A 47 -1.87 -24.68 -2.85
N ALA A 48 -2.14 -23.39 -3.02
CA ALA A 48 -3.49 -22.86 -3.24
C ALA A 48 -4.08 -23.39 -4.55
N ARG A 49 -3.33 -23.34 -5.65
CA ARG A 49 -3.70 -23.92 -6.95
C ARG A 49 -3.99 -25.42 -6.81
N ALA A 50 -3.08 -26.15 -6.17
CA ALA A 50 -3.21 -27.57 -5.92
C ALA A 50 -4.46 -27.93 -5.08
N GLN A 51 -4.76 -27.13 -4.06
CA GLN A 51 -5.89 -27.31 -3.16
C GLN A 51 -7.23 -27.01 -3.86
N ALA A 52 -7.31 -25.93 -4.65
CA ALA A 52 -8.50 -25.60 -5.44
C ALA A 52 -8.92 -26.76 -6.37
N TRP A 53 -7.94 -27.41 -7.00
CA TRP A 53 -8.15 -28.59 -7.85
C TRP A 53 -8.65 -29.81 -7.05
N VAL A 54 -8.12 -30.04 -5.84
CA VAL A 54 -8.58 -31.12 -4.92
C VAL A 54 -10.00 -30.87 -4.41
N ASP A 55 -10.32 -29.61 -4.09
CA ASP A 55 -11.62 -29.20 -3.57
C ASP A 55 -12.70 -29.30 -4.65
N ALA A 56 -12.36 -28.95 -5.88
CA ALA A 56 -13.21 -29.14 -7.06
C ALA A 56 -13.45 -30.62 -7.41
N LYS A 57 -12.73 -31.57 -6.78
CA LYS A 57 -12.82 -33.01 -7.07
C LYS A 57 -12.66 -33.28 -8.57
N VAL A 58 -11.68 -32.63 -9.19
CA VAL A 58 -11.40 -32.82 -10.62
C VAL A 58 -11.20 -34.33 -10.90
N PRO A 59 -11.84 -34.88 -11.94
CA PRO A 59 -11.73 -36.30 -12.26
C PRO A 59 -10.45 -36.60 -13.02
N TYR A 60 -9.84 -37.74 -12.71
CA TYR A 60 -8.65 -38.22 -13.40
C TYR A 60 -8.90 -38.38 -14.91
N CYS A 61 -7.99 -37.84 -15.72
CA CYS A 61 -7.98 -38.02 -17.17
C CYS A 61 -6.61 -37.72 -17.79
N GLN A 62 -6.11 -38.58 -18.68
CA GLN A 62 -4.84 -38.41 -19.39
C GLN A 62 -4.95 -37.54 -20.66
N ALA A 63 -6.03 -36.77 -20.79
CA ALA A 63 -6.19 -35.78 -21.86
C ALA A 63 -6.85 -34.49 -21.31
N PRO A 64 -6.71 -33.35 -22.01
CA PRO A 64 -7.43 -32.12 -21.67
C PRO A 64 -8.94 -32.30 -21.68
N ASN A 65 -9.66 -31.35 -21.08
CA ASN A 65 -11.13 -31.42 -21.03
C ASN A 65 -11.72 -31.52 -22.46
N HIS A 66 -12.80 -32.28 -22.59
CA HIS A 66 -13.47 -32.62 -23.86
C HIS A 66 -12.64 -33.41 -24.90
N LYS A 67 -11.48 -33.96 -24.52
CA LYS A 67 -10.67 -34.84 -25.38
C LYS A 67 -10.85 -36.32 -25.01
N TRP A 68 -10.59 -37.20 -25.97
CA TRP A 68 -10.63 -38.64 -25.76
C TRP A 68 -9.39 -39.12 -24.98
N ASP A 69 -9.61 -39.84 -23.89
CA ASP A 69 -8.59 -40.52 -23.10
C ASP A 69 -8.60 -42.01 -23.44
N ALA A 70 -7.54 -42.45 -24.13
CA ALA A 70 -7.36 -43.84 -24.51
C ALA A 70 -6.98 -44.74 -23.33
N ALA A 71 -6.38 -44.21 -22.26
CA ALA A 71 -6.03 -45.01 -21.08
C ALA A 71 -7.28 -45.33 -20.25
N CYS A 72 -8.13 -44.32 -20.03
CA CYS A 72 -9.38 -44.51 -19.27
C CYS A 72 -10.59 -44.88 -20.14
N GLN A 73 -10.42 -45.00 -21.47
CA GLN A 73 -11.48 -45.36 -22.44
C GLN A 73 -12.74 -44.49 -22.30
N LYS A 74 -12.55 -43.18 -22.11
CA LYS A 74 -13.64 -42.20 -21.92
C LYS A 74 -13.27 -40.86 -22.55
N THR A 75 -14.29 -40.03 -22.80
CA THR A 75 -14.04 -38.61 -23.06
C THR A 75 -13.86 -37.90 -21.72
N CYS A 76 -12.81 -37.11 -21.58
CA CYS A 76 -12.61 -36.25 -20.42
C CYS A 76 -13.76 -35.25 -20.37
N ASN A 77 -14.54 -35.29 -19.30
CA ASN A 77 -15.64 -34.37 -19.09
C ASN A 77 -15.63 -33.92 -17.64
N ARG A 78 -15.56 -32.60 -17.44
CA ARG A 78 -15.57 -31.97 -16.12
C ARG A 78 -16.90 -31.26 -15.94
N THR A 79 -17.51 -31.45 -14.77
CA THR A 79 -18.86 -30.96 -14.45
C THR A 79 -18.90 -30.42 -13.04
N GLY A 80 -19.85 -29.54 -12.73
CA GLY A 80 -20.00 -28.98 -11.38
C GLY A 80 -18.79 -28.15 -10.98
N ALA A 81 -18.29 -28.31 -9.75
CA ALA A 81 -17.14 -27.55 -9.25
C ALA A 81 -15.85 -27.76 -10.08
N ALA A 82 -15.73 -28.88 -10.81
CA ALA A 82 -14.60 -29.15 -11.69
C ALA A 82 -14.71 -28.48 -13.07
N ALA A 83 -15.88 -27.93 -13.45
CA ALA A 83 -16.08 -27.28 -14.74
C ALA A 83 -15.58 -25.84 -14.70
N LYS A 84 -14.26 -25.66 -14.80
CA LYS A 84 -13.64 -24.34 -14.77
C LYS A 84 -12.63 -24.12 -15.92
N PRO A 85 -12.62 -22.93 -16.54
CA PRO A 85 -11.70 -22.62 -17.64
C PRO A 85 -10.23 -22.73 -17.25
N GLU A 86 -9.86 -22.37 -16.01
CA GLU A 86 -8.47 -22.26 -15.57
C GLU A 86 -7.64 -23.56 -15.75
N TRP A 87 -8.27 -24.74 -15.59
CA TRP A 87 -7.60 -26.04 -15.73
C TRP A 87 -8.01 -26.86 -16.95
N ASP A 88 -9.02 -26.43 -17.71
CA ASP A 88 -9.50 -27.13 -18.93
C ASP A 88 -8.43 -27.49 -19.96
N PRO A 89 -7.42 -26.65 -20.20
CA PRO A 89 -6.31 -26.96 -21.09
C PRO A 89 -5.37 -28.07 -20.59
N TYR A 90 -5.38 -28.41 -19.29
CA TYR A 90 -4.46 -29.37 -18.67
C TYR A 90 -5.01 -30.79 -18.69
N ARG A 91 -4.09 -31.78 -18.80
CA ARG A 91 -4.43 -33.17 -18.46
C ARG A 91 -4.69 -33.25 -16.95
N SER A 92 -5.73 -33.98 -16.54
CA SER A 92 -5.97 -34.29 -15.12
C SER A 92 -5.37 -35.64 -14.72
N ASP A 93 -4.12 -35.89 -15.14
CA ASP A 93 -3.32 -37.01 -14.66
C ASP A 93 -2.33 -36.54 -13.57
N CYS A 94 -1.56 -37.46 -12.99
CA CYS A 94 -0.63 -37.13 -11.90
C CYS A 94 0.34 -35.99 -12.25
N SER A 95 0.87 -36.00 -13.47
CA SER A 95 1.85 -35.03 -13.96
C SER A 95 1.21 -33.73 -14.44
N GLY A 96 0.00 -33.79 -15.00
CA GLY A 96 -0.78 -32.62 -15.37
C GLY A 96 -1.25 -31.85 -14.15
N TYR A 97 -1.61 -32.54 -13.07
CA TYR A 97 -1.91 -31.95 -11.77
C TYR A 97 -0.72 -31.14 -11.21
N VAL A 98 0.48 -31.75 -11.14
CA VAL A 98 1.69 -31.05 -10.68
C VAL A 98 2.09 -29.92 -11.62
N SER A 99 1.91 -30.10 -12.94
CA SER A 99 2.18 -29.04 -13.92
C SER A 99 1.28 -27.82 -13.72
N TYR A 100 -0.02 -28.05 -13.46
CA TYR A 100 -0.95 -26.99 -13.12
C TYR A 100 -0.57 -26.30 -11.81
N ALA A 101 -0.25 -27.07 -10.77
CA ALA A 101 0.15 -26.53 -9.48
C ALA A 101 1.39 -25.62 -9.59
N TRP A 102 2.41 -26.03 -10.36
CA TRP A 102 3.61 -25.23 -10.63
C TRP A 102 3.44 -24.11 -11.67
N GLY A 103 2.22 -23.89 -12.19
CA GLY A 103 1.96 -22.83 -13.16
C GLY A 103 2.52 -23.07 -14.56
N LEU A 104 2.99 -24.29 -14.87
CA LEU A 104 3.59 -24.61 -16.16
C LEU A 104 2.57 -24.50 -17.32
N PRO A 105 3.00 -24.20 -18.55
CA PRO A 105 2.08 -24.12 -19.68
C PRO A 105 1.28 -25.40 -19.95
N PRO A 106 0.00 -25.29 -20.35
CA PRO A 106 -0.80 -26.44 -20.74
C PRO A 106 -0.26 -27.08 -22.04
N PRO A 107 -0.46 -28.40 -22.25
CA PRO A 107 -1.27 -29.31 -21.45
C PRO A 107 -0.55 -29.88 -20.21
N GLY A 108 0.61 -29.32 -19.85
CA GLY A 108 1.48 -29.80 -18.78
C GLY A 108 2.53 -30.81 -19.25
N LEU A 109 3.61 -30.94 -18.49
CA LEU A 109 4.66 -31.93 -18.75
C LEU A 109 4.25 -33.32 -18.24
N VAL A 110 4.87 -34.37 -18.77
CA VAL A 110 4.80 -35.72 -18.19
C VAL A 110 5.87 -35.87 -17.10
N VAL A 111 5.80 -36.92 -16.28
CA VAL A 111 6.75 -37.14 -15.15
C VAL A 111 8.21 -37.03 -15.60
N THR A 112 8.59 -37.64 -16.72
CA THR A 112 9.97 -37.56 -17.25
C THR A 112 10.39 -36.16 -17.69
N GLY A 113 9.45 -35.29 -18.06
CA GLY A 113 9.69 -33.88 -18.33
C GLY A 113 9.84 -33.06 -17.04
N LEU A 114 8.99 -33.30 -16.05
CA LEU A 114 9.03 -32.62 -14.74
C LEU A 114 10.33 -32.86 -13.99
N VAL A 115 10.98 -34.03 -14.19
CA VAL A 115 12.26 -34.38 -13.56
C VAL A 115 13.50 -34.00 -14.37
N GLN A 116 13.34 -33.30 -15.51
CA GLN A 116 14.49 -32.71 -16.19
C GLN A 116 15.11 -31.60 -15.34
N SER A 117 16.44 -31.48 -15.38
CA SER A 117 17.18 -30.48 -14.59
C SER A 117 16.84 -29.04 -14.95
N SER A 118 16.30 -28.80 -16.14
CA SER A 118 15.78 -27.49 -16.56
C SER A 118 14.50 -27.10 -15.84
N VAL A 119 13.72 -28.07 -15.34
CA VAL A 119 12.41 -27.84 -14.70
C VAL A 119 12.51 -27.94 -13.19
N SER A 120 13.14 -28.99 -12.68
CA SER A 120 13.27 -29.22 -11.23
C SER A 120 14.67 -29.70 -10.87
N SER A 121 14.99 -29.64 -9.57
CA SER A 121 16.22 -30.14 -8.99
C SER A 121 15.94 -31.20 -7.92
N SER A 122 16.93 -32.06 -7.64
CA SER A 122 16.82 -33.02 -6.55
C SER A 122 17.11 -32.33 -5.23
N ILE A 123 16.31 -32.61 -4.20
CA ILE A 123 16.50 -32.11 -2.83
C ILE A 123 16.62 -33.28 -1.86
N ASN A 124 17.23 -33.09 -0.68
CA ASN A 124 17.09 -34.11 0.36
C ASN A 124 15.64 -34.15 0.79
N ALA A 125 15.10 -35.34 0.98
CA ALA A 125 13.70 -35.48 1.34
C ALA A 125 13.39 -34.94 2.73
N VAL A 126 14.38 -34.83 3.63
CA VAL A 126 14.20 -34.14 4.92
C VAL A 126 14.02 -32.63 4.78
N ASP A 127 14.39 -32.05 3.63
CA ASP A 127 14.27 -30.61 3.33
C ASP A 127 13.00 -30.29 2.52
N LEU A 128 12.08 -31.26 2.39
CA LEU A 128 10.80 -31.08 1.71
C LEU A 128 9.98 -29.96 2.36
N GLN A 129 9.51 -29.06 1.52
CA GLN A 129 8.63 -27.94 1.88
C GLN A 129 7.35 -27.98 1.01
N PRO A 130 6.20 -27.50 1.52
CA PRO A 130 4.95 -27.49 0.76
C PRO A 130 5.13 -26.90 -0.65
N GLY A 131 4.68 -27.61 -1.68
CA GLY A 131 4.85 -27.22 -3.08
C GLY A 131 5.98 -27.96 -3.80
N ASP A 132 6.89 -28.62 -3.06
CA ASP A 132 7.78 -29.63 -3.63
C ASP A 132 6.99 -30.85 -4.15
N ALA A 133 7.59 -31.67 -5.01
CA ALA A 133 6.99 -32.89 -5.52
C ALA A 133 7.87 -34.12 -5.24
N LEU A 134 7.26 -35.30 -5.25
CA LEU A 134 7.99 -36.56 -5.26
C LEU A 134 7.53 -37.42 -6.43
N HIS A 135 8.45 -38.01 -7.18
CA HIS A 135 8.14 -38.96 -8.25
C HIS A 135 8.49 -40.39 -7.85
N ALA A 136 7.69 -41.36 -8.28
CA ALA A 136 8.01 -42.77 -8.12
C ALA A 136 9.33 -43.10 -8.82
N SER A 137 10.14 -43.98 -8.24
CA SER A 137 11.50 -44.26 -8.75
C SER A 137 11.56 -44.83 -10.17
N ASP A 138 10.45 -45.38 -10.66
CA ASP A 138 10.23 -45.86 -12.04
C ASP A 138 9.59 -44.81 -12.96
N ASN A 139 9.39 -43.57 -12.48
CA ASN A 139 8.68 -42.47 -13.13
C ASN A 139 7.21 -42.75 -13.48
N SER A 140 6.58 -43.76 -12.86
CA SER A 140 5.17 -44.10 -13.12
C SER A 140 4.17 -43.11 -12.53
N HIS A 141 4.56 -42.39 -11.47
CA HIS A 141 3.68 -41.50 -10.73
C HIS A 141 4.42 -40.30 -10.16
N ILE A 142 3.70 -39.20 -9.92
CA ILE A 142 4.21 -38.02 -9.21
C ILE A 142 3.14 -37.47 -8.27
N ILE A 143 3.57 -37.00 -7.10
CA ILE A 143 2.72 -36.49 -6.02
C ILE A 143 3.25 -35.13 -5.56
N LEU A 144 2.35 -34.23 -5.15
CA LEU A 144 2.72 -32.94 -4.58
C LEU A 144 2.78 -33.06 -3.04
N PHE A 145 3.86 -32.57 -2.44
CA PHE A 145 4.03 -32.53 -0.99
C PHE A 145 3.32 -31.29 -0.41
N ALA A 146 2.44 -31.52 0.56
CA ALA A 146 1.64 -30.46 1.19
C ALA A 146 2.04 -30.17 2.64
N GLY A 147 3.02 -30.90 3.19
CA GLY A 147 3.55 -30.67 4.54
C GLY A 147 3.81 -31.94 5.33
N TRP A 148 4.66 -31.85 6.35
CA TRP A 148 4.86 -32.90 7.35
C TRP A 148 3.73 -32.91 8.37
N VAL A 149 3.37 -34.10 8.86
CA VAL A 149 2.38 -34.28 9.93
C VAL A 149 3.11 -34.52 11.25
N GLY A 150 2.97 -33.59 12.20
CA GLY A 150 3.65 -33.64 13.50
C GLY A 150 5.17 -33.40 13.41
N GLY A 151 5.88 -33.68 14.50
CA GLY A 151 7.35 -33.60 14.55
C GLY A 151 7.99 -34.95 14.20
N GLY A 152 8.94 -34.99 13.25
CA GLY A 152 9.82 -36.15 13.04
C GLY A 152 9.73 -36.88 11.70
N HIS A 153 9.22 -36.26 10.63
CA HIS A 153 9.21 -36.80 9.25
C HIS A 153 8.64 -38.22 9.08
N SER A 154 7.75 -38.64 9.99
CA SER A 154 7.17 -39.99 10.04
C SER A 154 5.87 -40.11 9.25
N GLN A 155 5.26 -38.99 8.88
CA GLN A 155 4.05 -38.92 8.07
C GLN A 155 4.02 -37.59 7.31
N MET A 156 3.58 -37.60 6.07
CA MET A 156 3.38 -36.38 5.26
C MET A 156 1.98 -36.32 4.68
N THR A 157 1.50 -35.11 4.47
CA THR A 157 0.32 -34.78 3.68
C THR A 157 0.74 -34.66 2.22
N ILE A 158 0.03 -35.34 1.31
CA ILE A 158 0.26 -35.23 -0.13
C ILE A 158 -1.04 -34.85 -0.83
N MET A 159 -0.91 -34.26 -2.02
CA MET A 159 -2.02 -34.05 -2.94
C MET A 159 -1.69 -34.65 -4.31
N HIS A 160 -2.62 -35.38 -4.92
CA HIS A 160 -2.38 -36.04 -6.21
C HIS A 160 -3.64 -36.47 -6.98
N GLU A 161 -3.42 -36.82 -8.25
CA GLU A 161 -4.38 -37.47 -9.16
C GLU A 161 -3.86 -38.87 -9.51
N GLY A 162 -4.53 -39.93 -9.06
CA GLY A 162 -3.98 -41.28 -9.06
C GLY A 162 -4.41 -42.20 -10.20
N ASP A 163 -5.71 -42.35 -10.44
CA ASP A 163 -6.25 -43.46 -11.23
C ASP A 163 -7.54 -43.10 -11.99
N CYS A 164 -7.78 -43.79 -13.11
CA CYS A 164 -9.06 -43.74 -13.82
C CYS A 164 -10.23 -44.04 -12.88
N GLY A 165 -11.25 -43.17 -12.91
CA GLY A 165 -12.46 -43.31 -12.08
C GLY A 165 -12.33 -42.73 -10.67
N LYS A 166 -11.17 -42.17 -10.32
CA LYS A 166 -10.98 -41.37 -9.11
C LYS A 166 -10.94 -39.88 -9.43
N VAL A 167 -10.90 -39.10 -8.37
CA VAL A 167 -10.76 -37.64 -8.36
C VAL A 167 -9.52 -37.27 -7.57
N ALA A 168 -9.05 -36.03 -7.73
CA ALA A 168 -7.97 -35.49 -6.93
C ALA A 168 -8.22 -35.66 -5.42
N GLU A 169 -7.17 -36.09 -4.71
CA GLU A 169 -7.23 -36.34 -3.27
C GLU A 169 -6.06 -35.69 -2.52
N LYS A 170 -6.36 -35.22 -1.30
CA LYS A 170 -5.39 -34.82 -0.28
C LYS A 170 -5.41 -35.85 0.84
N LYS A 171 -4.25 -36.41 1.17
CA LYS A 171 -4.19 -37.54 2.11
C LYS A 171 -2.87 -37.62 2.86
N ASN A 172 -2.96 -38.09 4.11
CA ASN A 172 -1.80 -38.29 4.97
C ASN A 172 -1.28 -39.72 4.86
N TYR A 173 0.03 -39.85 4.88
CA TYR A 173 0.70 -41.06 4.45
C TYR A 173 1.98 -41.31 5.25
N SER A 174 2.10 -42.51 5.80
CA SER A 174 3.23 -42.86 6.69
C SER A 174 4.51 -43.11 5.92
N VAL A 175 5.59 -42.52 6.41
CA VAL A 175 6.96 -42.69 5.91
C VAL A 175 7.66 -43.74 6.76
N THR A 176 8.23 -44.75 6.12
CA THR A 176 8.97 -45.84 6.77
C THR A 176 10.44 -45.52 6.92
N SER A 177 11.05 -44.87 5.92
CA SER A 177 12.42 -44.40 5.97
C SER A 177 12.69 -43.31 4.93
N ILE A 178 13.71 -42.50 5.21
CA ILE A 178 14.23 -41.46 4.33
C ILE A 178 15.74 -41.66 4.15
N SER A 179 16.22 -41.58 2.91
CA SER A 179 17.65 -41.64 2.59
C SER A 179 17.99 -40.70 1.42
N GLY A 180 18.73 -39.63 1.70
CA GLY A 180 19.00 -38.57 0.72
C GLY A 180 17.68 -37.99 0.18
N SER A 181 17.51 -38.01 -1.14
CA SER A 181 16.25 -37.60 -1.80
C SER A 181 15.16 -38.68 -1.80
N THR A 182 15.44 -39.88 -1.31
CA THR A 182 14.53 -41.03 -1.42
C THR A 182 13.65 -41.17 -0.18
N VAL A 183 12.35 -41.36 -0.39
CA VAL A 183 11.32 -41.63 0.62
C VAL A 183 10.69 -42.99 0.36
N HIS A 184 10.62 -43.81 1.40
CA HIS A 184 9.90 -45.09 1.37
C HIS A 184 8.60 -44.99 2.16
N PHE A 185 7.47 -45.27 1.50
CA PHE A 185 6.14 -45.22 2.12
C PHE A 185 5.67 -46.59 2.61
N SER A 186 4.77 -46.60 3.59
CA SER A 186 4.21 -47.82 4.19
C SER A 186 3.39 -48.69 3.21
N TRP A 187 2.88 -48.13 2.10
CA TRP A 187 2.25 -48.92 1.03
C TRP A 187 3.24 -49.57 0.06
N GLY A 188 4.55 -49.47 0.32
CA GLY A 188 5.61 -50.05 -0.50
C GLY A 188 6.12 -49.15 -1.63
N GLY A 189 5.63 -47.92 -1.75
CA GLY A 189 6.09 -46.96 -2.75
C GLY A 189 7.47 -46.38 -2.42
N THR A 190 8.35 -46.26 -3.43
CA THR A 190 9.66 -45.59 -3.29
C THR A 190 9.73 -44.38 -4.20
N TYR A 191 9.82 -43.19 -3.60
CA TYR A 191 9.71 -41.91 -4.28
C TYR A 191 10.96 -41.05 -4.08
N LYS A 192 11.22 -40.14 -5.02
CA LYS A 192 12.36 -39.23 -4.99
C LYS A 192 11.90 -37.78 -5.00
N ALA A 193 12.35 -37.01 -4.02
CA ALA A 193 12.03 -35.61 -3.80
C ALA A 193 12.62 -34.69 -4.86
N ARG A 194 11.81 -33.73 -5.32
CA ARG A 194 12.11 -32.75 -6.36
C ARG A 194 11.56 -31.39 -5.99
N ARG A 195 12.33 -30.35 -6.29
CA ARG A 195 11.96 -28.94 -6.12
C ARG A 195 11.89 -28.27 -7.47
N TYR A 196 10.76 -27.62 -7.78
CA TYR A 196 10.62 -26.83 -8.99
C TYR A 196 11.65 -25.69 -8.98
N ASN A 197 12.34 -25.45 -10.09
CA ASN A 197 13.47 -24.52 -10.09
C ASN A 197 13.05 -23.06 -9.89
N SER A 198 11.82 -22.71 -10.28
CA SER A 198 11.28 -21.35 -10.16
C SER A 198 10.36 -21.18 -8.94
N ILE A 199 10.34 -22.14 -7.99
CA ILE A 199 9.53 -21.98 -6.78
C ILE A 199 10.25 -21.11 -5.75
N SER A 200 9.52 -20.17 -5.12
CA SER A 200 9.97 -19.40 -3.98
C SER A 200 9.37 -19.95 -2.69
N PHE A 201 10.19 -20.15 -1.66
CA PHE A 201 9.76 -20.56 -0.31
C PHE A 201 9.77 -19.41 0.69
N GLU A 202 9.96 -18.17 0.21
CA GLU A 202 9.60 -17.02 1.03
C GLU A 202 8.13 -17.18 1.46
N PRO A 203 7.79 -16.89 2.73
CA PRO A 203 6.42 -16.97 3.19
C PRO A 203 5.50 -16.18 2.24
N PRO A 204 4.26 -16.63 1.97
CA PRO A 204 3.29 -15.77 1.31
C PRO A 204 3.27 -14.44 2.07
N SER A 205 3.53 -13.36 1.35
CA SER A 205 3.45 -12.03 1.93
C SER A 205 2.07 -11.88 2.57
N CYS A 206 2.07 -11.50 3.84
CA CYS A 206 0.85 -11.15 4.55
C CYS A 206 0.33 -9.78 4.13
N ASP A 207 0.97 -9.17 3.13
CA ASP A 207 0.60 -7.87 2.64
C ASP A 207 -0.78 -7.90 2.02
N ARG A 208 -1.54 -6.84 2.31
CA ARG A 208 -2.84 -6.60 1.72
C ARG A 208 -2.80 -5.20 1.16
N SER A 209 -3.05 -5.05 -0.13
CA SER A 209 -2.95 -3.76 -0.82
C SER A 209 -4.26 -3.38 -1.49
N ALA A 210 -4.64 -2.12 -1.36
CA ALA A 210 -5.79 -1.52 -2.04
C ALA A 210 -5.62 0.00 -2.10
N GLY A 211 -5.95 0.61 -3.24
CA GLY A 211 -6.03 2.07 -3.37
C GLY A 211 -4.73 2.84 -3.09
N GLY A 212 -3.56 2.24 -3.33
CA GLY A 212 -2.24 2.85 -3.05
C GLY A 212 -1.78 2.72 -1.60
N PHE A 213 -2.45 1.87 -0.81
CA PHE A 213 -2.08 1.54 0.57
C PHE A 213 -1.81 0.05 0.72
N THR A 214 -0.94 -0.29 1.66
CA THR A 214 -0.58 -1.67 1.98
C THR A 214 -0.51 -1.86 3.50
N PHE A 215 -1.23 -2.84 4.03
CA PHE A 215 -0.94 -3.40 5.35
C PHE A 215 0.12 -4.47 5.17
N SER A 216 1.13 -4.46 6.02
CA SER A 216 2.23 -5.42 6.06
C SER A 216 2.34 -5.96 7.47
N CYS A 217 2.52 -7.27 7.63
CA CYS A 217 2.67 -7.90 8.94
C CYS A 217 4.10 -8.40 9.22
N ASP A 218 5.05 -8.14 8.31
CA ASP A 218 6.42 -8.64 8.38
C ASP A 218 7.47 -7.55 8.11
N GLY A 219 7.09 -6.28 8.32
CA GLY A 219 7.98 -5.13 8.29
C GLY A 219 7.58 -4.02 7.32
N GLU A 220 8.45 -3.02 7.20
CA GLU A 220 8.26 -1.89 6.29
C GLU A 220 8.34 -2.33 4.82
N GLN A 221 7.42 -1.80 4.00
CA GLN A 221 7.41 -2.04 2.57
C GLN A 221 8.43 -1.15 1.86
N ALA A 222 9.35 -1.79 1.13
CA ALA A 222 10.43 -1.08 0.45
C ALA A 222 9.89 -0.09 -0.59
N GLY A 223 10.25 1.19 -0.44
CA GLY A 223 9.81 2.26 -1.34
C GLY A 223 8.43 2.86 -1.02
N MET A 224 7.81 2.46 0.10
CA MET A 224 6.58 3.06 0.62
C MET A 224 6.85 3.88 1.88
N HIS A 225 5.88 4.70 2.28
CA HIS A 225 5.90 5.48 3.51
C HIS A 225 5.04 4.79 4.56
N CYS A 226 5.66 4.25 5.60
CA CYS A 226 5.00 3.35 6.54
C CYS A 226 4.89 3.95 7.94
N ALA A 227 3.72 3.76 8.57
CA ALA A 227 3.53 3.92 10.00
C ALA A 227 3.52 2.53 10.65
N ASN A 228 4.31 2.34 11.70
CA ASN A 228 4.26 1.14 12.52
C ASN A 228 2.95 1.16 13.34
N VAL A 229 2.14 0.12 13.21
CA VAL A 229 0.80 0.03 13.82
C VAL A 229 0.80 -0.94 14.99
N ASN A 230 1.89 -0.92 15.76
CA ASN A 230 2.06 -1.77 16.93
C ASN A 230 1.23 -1.25 18.11
N GLU A 231 0.49 -2.14 18.75
CA GLU A 231 -0.10 -1.91 20.06
C GLU A 231 0.77 -2.58 21.16
N PRO A 232 1.57 -1.82 21.94
CA PRO A 232 2.54 -2.39 22.88
C PRO A 232 1.91 -3.14 24.07
N GLU A 233 0.65 -2.88 24.41
CA GLU A 233 -0.05 -3.61 25.46
C GLU A 233 -0.56 -4.98 24.97
N ASP A 234 -0.63 -5.17 23.64
CA ASP A 234 -0.83 -6.47 23.03
C ASP A 234 0.47 -7.28 23.04
N THR A 235 0.41 -8.49 23.59
CA THR A 235 1.58 -9.37 23.69
C THR A 235 1.81 -10.22 22.44
N ASP A 236 0.94 -10.10 21.45
CA ASP A 236 1.03 -10.79 20.16
C ASP A 236 1.99 -10.05 19.18
N SER A 237 2.05 -10.46 17.91
CA SER A 237 3.14 -10.11 16.97
C SER A 237 2.90 -8.82 16.16
N TRP A 238 2.36 -7.76 16.79
CA TRP A 238 2.08 -6.49 16.12
C TRP A 238 3.31 -5.59 15.89
N SER A 239 4.46 -5.94 16.47
CA SER A 239 5.66 -5.08 16.44
C SER A 239 6.26 -4.87 15.05
N ASP A 240 6.00 -5.80 14.14
CA ASP A 240 6.39 -5.79 12.74
C ASP A 240 5.23 -5.48 11.79
N ASN A 241 4.09 -5.03 12.33
CA ASN A 241 2.96 -4.59 11.53
C ASN A 241 3.11 -3.12 11.13
N PHE A 242 2.91 -2.86 9.84
CA PHE A 242 2.98 -1.53 9.26
C PHE A 242 1.79 -1.28 8.35
N PHE A 243 1.30 -0.06 8.37
CA PHE A 243 0.41 0.45 7.33
C PHE A 243 1.17 1.47 6.50
N CYS A 244 1.21 1.23 5.20
CA CYS A 244 2.07 1.93 4.26
C CYS A 244 1.25 2.61 3.17
N SER A 245 1.69 3.77 2.71
CA SER A 245 1.15 4.46 1.53
C SER A 245 2.23 4.64 0.46
N GLU A 246 1.82 4.62 -0.81
CA GLU A 246 2.74 4.88 -1.94
C GLU A 246 3.31 6.31 -1.92
N ARG A 247 2.57 7.25 -1.33
CA ARG A 247 2.94 8.67 -1.20
C ARG A 247 3.22 9.01 0.26
N ASP A 248 4.05 10.02 0.51
CA ASP A 248 4.24 10.55 1.86
C ASP A 248 3.02 11.39 2.28
N LEU A 249 2.16 10.80 3.09
CA LEU A 249 0.97 11.47 3.61
C LEU A 249 1.18 12.02 5.03
N GLY A 250 2.37 11.87 5.62
CA GLY A 250 2.63 12.26 7.01
C GLY A 250 1.82 11.45 8.03
N MET A 251 1.48 10.20 7.71
CA MET A 251 0.65 9.32 8.53
C MET A 251 1.32 8.97 9.86
N GLN A 252 0.54 8.94 10.93
CA GLN A 252 1.01 8.61 12.28
C GLN A 252 0.08 7.64 12.99
N TRP A 253 0.67 6.75 13.78
CA TRP A 253 -0.03 5.85 14.70
C TRP A 253 0.04 6.43 16.12
N SER A 254 -1.07 6.35 16.86
CA SER A 254 -1.16 6.78 18.25
C SER A 254 -1.82 5.71 19.08
N THR A 255 -1.17 5.34 20.18
CA THR A 255 -1.66 4.39 21.20
C THR A 255 -2.11 5.13 22.47
N SER A 256 -2.51 6.39 22.34
CA SER A 256 -2.80 7.27 23.49
C SER A 256 -3.84 8.35 23.17
N GLY A 257 -4.68 8.12 22.16
CA GLY A 257 -5.70 9.06 21.73
C GLY A 257 -5.32 9.94 20.53
N LEU A 258 -6.09 11.01 20.35
CA LEU A 258 -6.00 11.91 19.20
C LEU A 258 -4.69 12.73 19.18
N ILE A 259 -4.13 12.93 17.99
CA ILE A 259 -2.99 13.82 17.75
C ILE A 259 -3.52 15.21 17.32
N ASP A 260 -3.03 16.26 17.98
CA ASP A 260 -3.44 17.64 17.65
C ASP A 260 -3.02 18.03 16.23
N GLY A 261 -3.95 18.63 15.47
CA GLY A 261 -3.74 18.98 14.06
C GLY A 261 -3.81 17.81 13.08
N MET A 262 -4.34 16.65 13.49
CA MET A 262 -4.57 15.49 12.63
C MET A 262 -6.02 15.02 12.65
N ASP A 263 -6.45 14.46 11.52
CA ASP A 263 -7.70 13.72 11.35
C ASP A 263 -7.45 12.25 11.67
N CYS A 264 -7.89 11.82 12.86
CA CYS A 264 -7.60 10.50 13.41
C CYS A 264 -8.81 9.55 13.29
N THR A 265 -8.57 8.35 12.77
CA THR A 265 -9.54 7.26 12.71
C THR A 265 -9.25 6.28 13.85
N ALA A 266 -10.24 6.09 14.72
CA ALA A 266 -10.15 5.08 15.77
C ALA A 266 -10.05 3.69 15.13
N VAL A 267 -9.05 2.92 15.55
CA VAL A 267 -8.82 1.54 15.13
C VAL A 267 -8.98 0.69 16.37
N GLY A 268 -9.96 -0.19 16.38
CA GLY A 268 -10.18 -1.07 17.52
C GLY A 268 -11.20 -2.14 17.20
N GLU A 269 -10.96 -3.35 17.70
CA GLU A 269 -11.88 -4.45 17.51
C GLU A 269 -12.87 -4.57 18.68
N PRO A 270 -14.18 -4.38 18.46
CA PRO A 270 -15.18 -4.46 19.54
C PRO A 270 -15.31 -5.84 20.19
N ALA A 271 -14.81 -6.89 19.53
CA ALA A 271 -14.80 -8.26 20.03
C ALA A 271 -13.68 -8.52 21.04
N GLU A 272 -12.64 -7.68 21.04
CA GLU A 272 -11.59 -7.70 22.05
C GLU A 272 -11.95 -6.74 23.18
N ALA A 273 -11.93 -7.25 24.42
CA ALA A 273 -12.33 -6.48 25.58
C ALA A 273 -11.33 -5.33 25.84
N GLU A 274 -11.81 -4.29 26.53
CA GLU A 274 -11.10 -3.11 27.12
C GLU A 274 -9.77 -3.39 27.87
N SER A 275 -9.26 -4.63 27.88
CA SER A 275 -8.01 -5.06 28.50
C SER A 275 -6.85 -5.28 27.51
N SER A 276 -7.03 -5.08 26.20
CA SER A 276 -5.99 -5.28 25.17
C SER A 276 -5.36 -3.99 24.60
N GLY A 277 -5.70 -2.80 25.11
CA GLY A 277 -5.06 -1.53 24.70
C GLY A 277 -5.73 -0.82 23.51
N TRP A 278 -6.37 -1.56 22.60
CA TRP A 278 -6.93 -1.03 21.34
C TRP A 278 -8.06 0.03 21.43
N SER A 279 -8.51 0.46 22.61
CA SER A 279 -9.62 1.42 22.73
C SER A 279 -9.20 2.89 22.58
N ASP A 280 -7.90 3.17 22.66
CA ASP A 280 -7.31 4.50 22.44
C ASP A 280 -6.31 4.55 21.29
N ASP A 281 -6.46 3.61 20.36
CA ASP A 281 -5.63 3.47 19.16
C ASP A 281 -6.21 4.21 17.96
N TYR A 282 -5.36 4.99 17.32
CA TYR A 282 -5.74 5.83 16.19
C TYR A 282 -4.70 5.80 15.09
N LEU A 283 -5.18 5.64 13.87
CA LEU A 283 -4.43 5.94 12.66
C LEU A 283 -4.80 7.35 12.19
N CYS A 284 -3.82 8.25 12.14
CA CYS A 284 -4.00 9.66 11.93
C CYS A 284 -3.33 10.14 10.63
N LEU A 285 -4.03 11.00 9.89
CA LEU A 285 -3.47 11.78 8.79
C LEU A 285 -3.46 13.28 9.15
N PRO A 286 -2.52 14.08 8.64
CA PRO A 286 -2.57 15.54 8.78
C PRO A 286 -3.89 16.11 8.29
N GLU A 287 -4.38 17.19 8.93
CA GLU A 287 -5.58 17.91 8.45
C GLU A 287 -5.47 18.23 6.95
N GLN A 288 -6.62 18.16 6.26
CA GLN A 288 -6.73 18.36 4.80
C GLN A 288 -5.94 17.34 3.97
N SER A 289 -5.56 16.18 4.52
CA SER A 289 -4.99 15.07 3.74
C SER A 289 -5.83 14.74 2.49
N ILE A 290 -5.15 14.37 1.42
CA ILE A 290 -5.80 14.03 0.13
C ILE A 290 -6.60 12.72 0.21
N PHE A 291 -6.45 11.97 1.30
CA PHE A 291 -7.28 10.80 1.62
C PHE A 291 -7.94 10.96 2.98
N ALA A 292 -9.17 10.47 3.09
CA ALA A 292 -9.83 10.24 4.37
C ALA A 292 -9.79 8.74 4.69
N LEU A 293 -9.59 8.44 5.97
CA LEU A 293 -9.56 7.07 6.48
C LEU A 293 -10.89 6.72 7.13
N SER A 294 -11.21 5.43 7.12
CA SER A 294 -12.32 4.85 7.87
C SER A 294 -11.93 3.44 8.28
N TYR A 295 -12.33 3.04 9.48
CA TYR A 295 -12.10 1.68 9.97
C TYR A 295 -13.39 0.88 9.99
N SER A 296 -13.30 -0.42 9.72
CA SER A 296 -14.41 -1.36 9.87
C SER A 296 -13.92 -2.68 10.43
N SER A 297 -14.59 -3.18 11.47
CA SER A 297 -14.39 -4.52 12.03
C SER A 297 -15.47 -5.51 11.58
N ALA A 298 -16.00 -5.34 10.37
CA ALA A 298 -17.15 -6.09 9.87
C ALA A 298 -17.09 -6.30 8.34
N GLY A 299 -15.90 -6.24 7.76
CA GLY A 299 -15.66 -6.33 6.33
C GLY A 299 -15.43 -4.97 5.64
N PRO A 300 -15.19 -4.99 4.32
CA PRO A 300 -14.92 -3.79 3.54
C PRO A 300 -16.16 -2.88 3.46
N ILE A 301 -15.94 -1.58 3.51
CA ILE A 301 -16.98 -0.55 3.32
C ILE A 301 -17.25 -0.37 1.83
N GLU A 302 -18.52 -0.49 1.43
CA GLU A 302 -18.94 -0.34 0.03
C GLU A 302 -18.53 1.03 -0.55
N GLY A 303 -17.94 1.02 -1.74
CA GLY A 303 -17.52 2.24 -2.46
C GLY A 303 -16.17 2.81 -2.04
N LYS A 304 -15.48 2.23 -1.05
CA LYS A 304 -14.13 2.64 -0.62
C LYS A 304 -13.07 1.62 -1.03
N SER A 305 -11.80 2.05 -1.05
CA SER A 305 -10.67 1.13 -1.22
C SER A 305 -10.26 0.59 0.14
N CYS A 306 -10.47 -0.71 0.39
CA CYS A 306 -10.29 -1.28 1.73
C CYS A 306 -9.14 -2.27 1.77
N VAL A 307 -8.17 -1.99 2.64
CA VAL A 307 -7.06 -2.88 2.97
C VAL A 307 -7.43 -3.71 4.19
N GLN A 308 -7.39 -5.04 4.03
CA GLN A 308 -7.60 -5.95 5.15
C GLN A 308 -6.41 -5.89 6.11
N TRP A 309 -6.67 -5.62 7.38
CA TRP A 309 -5.71 -5.75 8.46
C TRP A 309 -5.91 -7.11 9.10
N ASN A 310 -5.05 -8.05 8.77
CA ASN A 310 -5.16 -9.42 9.25
C ASN A 310 -3.77 -9.94 9.58
N GLU A 311 -3.46 -10.01 10.87
CA GLU A 311 -2.26 -10.64 11.37
C GLU A 311 -2.42 -12.17 11.38
N PRO A 312 -1.70 -12.93 10.53
CA PRO A 312 -1.94 -14.38 10.40
C PRO A 312 -1.52 -15.20 11.63
N ALA A 313 -0.75 -14.61 12.55
CA ALA A 313 -0.31 -15.23 13.78
C ALA A 313 -1.43 -15.31 14.84
N GLU A 314 -2.36 -14.36 14.81
CA GLU A 314 -3.53 -14.32 15.69
C GLU A 314 -4.65 -15.21 15.16
N LYS A 315 -5.32 -15.91 16.07
CA LYS A 315 -6.22 -17.01 15.69
C LYS A 315 -7.69 -16.69 15.63
N ASP A 316 -8.22 -15.62 16.21
CA ASP A 316 -9.67 -15.40 16.27
C ASP A 316 -10.05 -13.95 16.60
N SER A 317 -10.09 -13.04 15.62
CA SER A 317 -10.72 -11.70 15.74
C SER A 317 -10.56 -10.87 14.44
N TRP A 318 -9.33 -10.61 14.01
CA TRP A 318 -8.98 -9.65 12.96
C TRP A 318 -9.27 -10.03 11.48
N SER A 319 -9.95 -11.15 11.22
CA SER A 319 -10.14 -11.63 9.85
C SER A 319 -11.09 -10.76 9.00
N ASP A 320 -11.84 -9.87 9.62
CA ASP A 320 -12.79 -8.96 8.97
C ASP A 320 -12.52 -7.47 9.27
N ASN A 321 -11.29 -7.16 9.72
CA ASN A 321 -10.87 -5.80 9.99
C ASN A 321 -10.26 -5.15 8.74
N TYR A 322 -10.70 -3.93 8.45
CA TYR A 322 -10.29 -3.18 7.26
C TYR A 322 -10.07 -1.71 7.60
N VAL A 323 -8.96 -1.17 7.09
CA VAL A 323 -8.80 0.28 6.90
C VAL A 323 -9.18 0.60 5.47
N CYS A 324 -10.19 1.44 5.33
CA CYS A 324 -10.72 1.90 4.05
C CYS A 324 -10.32 3.35 3.80
N THR A 325 -9.96 3.65 2.55
CA THR A 325 -9.55 4.97 2.10
C THR A 325 -10.48 5.49 1.03
N GLU A 326 -10.68 6.81 1.03
CA GLU A 326 -11.40 7.55 -0.01
C GLU A 326 -10.67 8.84 -0.35
N LYS A 327 -10.78 9.25 -1.61
CA LYS A 327 -10.16 10.48 -2.11
C LYS A 327 -10.93 11.70 -1.60
N VAL A 328 -10.21 12.66 -1.05
CA VAL A 328 -10.76 13.96 -0.64
C VAL A 328 -10.59 14.95 -1.78
N HIS A 329 -11.70 15.55 -2.21
CA HIS A 329 -11.74 16.51 -3.32
C HIS A 329 -12.01 17.95 -2.87
N VAL A 330 -12.30 18.15 -1.58
CA VAL A 330 -12.67 19.47 -1.04
C VAL A 330 -11.87 19.76 0.21
N PHE A 331 -11.11 20.83 0.19
CA PHE A 331 -10.26 21.28 1.30
C PHE A 331 -10.74 22.63 1.80
N ALA A 332 -10.85 22.82 3.11
CA ALA A 332 -11.37 24.06 3.68
C ALA A 332 -10.67 24.46 4.98
N LYS A 333 -10.43 25.77 5.13
CA LYS A 333 -9.95 26.37 6.37
C LYS A 333 -10.42 27.83 6.46
N GLY A 334 -10.98 28.19 7.61
CA GLY A 334 -11.60 29.50 7.78
C GLY A 334 -12.74 29.70 6.78
N GLN A 335 -12.71 30.81 6.04
CA GLN A 335 -13.75 31.16 5.07
C GLN A 335 -13.48 30.63 3.65
N PHE A 336 -12.34 29.98 3.42
CA PHE A 336 -11.87 29.60 2.10
C PHE A 336 -12.01 28.10 1.88
N THR A 337 -12.29 27.72 0.63
CA THR A 337 -12.48 26.32 0.23
C THR A 337 -11.95 26.12 -1.17
N PHE A 338 -11.13 25.09 -1.37
CA PHE A 338 -10.75 24.57 -2.68
C PHE A 338 -11.59 23.34 -2.99
N SER A 339 -11.99 23.16 -4.25
CA SER A 339 -12.80 22.04 -4.72
C SER A 339 -12.32 21.59 -6.08
N SER A 340 -12.00 20.30 -6.21
CA SER A 340 -11.64 19.62 -7.48
C SER A 340 -12.77 18.82 -8.09
N VAL A 341 -14.00 19.27 -7.84
CA VAL A 341 -15.22 18.63 -8.34
C VAL A 341 -16.27 19.69 -8.70
N GLY A 342 -15.83 20.89 -9.06
CA GLY A 342 -16.69 22.01 -9.41
C GLY A 342 -17.02 22.99 -8.27
N PRO A 343 -17.85 24.00 -8.55
CA PRO A 343 -18.16 25.07 -7.60
C PRO A 343 -19.04 24.58 -6.44
N ILE A 344 -18.78 25.11 -5.24
CA ILE A 344 -19.55 24.78 -4.03
C ILE A 344 -20.82 25.64 -3.95
N GLU A 345 -21.98 24.98 -3.81
CA GLU A 345 -23.26 25.65 -3.66
C GLU A 345 -23.28 26.60 -2.46
N GLY A 346 -23.75 27.84 -2.67
CA GLY A 346 -23.86 28.85 -1.62
C GLY A 346 -22.56 29.61 -1.31
N LYS A 347 -21.45 29.27 -1.95
CA LYS A 347 -20.19 30.04 -1.87
C LYS A 347 -19.96 30.89 -3.11
N HIS A 348 -19.03 31.84 -3.00
CA HIS A 348 -18.55 32.66 -4.09
C HIS A 348 -17.28 32.03 -4.66
N CYS A 349 -17.41 31.36 -5.81
CA CYS A 349 -16.35 30.55 -6.40
C CYS A 349 -15.79 31.17 -7.68
N VAL A 350 -14.48 31.01 -7.86
CA VAL A 350 -13.75 31.36 -9.08
C VAL A 350 -13.15 30.07 -9.64
N SER A 351 -13.31 29.85 -10.94
CA SER A 351 -12.63 28.76 -11.64
C SER A 351 -11.14 29.04 -11.66
N VAL A 352 -10.32 28.09 -11.23
CA VAL A 352 -8.85 28.17 -11.22
C VAL A 352 -8.32 27.17 -12.23
N ASP A 353 -8.71 27.42 -13.46
CA ASP A 353 -8.44 26.58 -14.63
C ASP A 353 -7.15 27.06 -15.29
N GLU A 354 -6.25 26.12 -15.59
CA GLU A 354 -5.06 26.35 -16.41
C GLU A 354 -5.28 25.73 -17.80
N PRO A 355 -5.63 26.54 -18.82
CA PRO A 355 -6.09 26.03 -20.12
C PRO A 355 -5.06 25.21 -20.89
N ASP A 356 -3.77 25.41 -20.64
CA ASP A 356 -2.69 24.63 -21.25
C ASP A 356 -2.44 23.29 -20.52
N ASP A 357 -3.04 23.09 -19.33
CA ASP A 357 -3.11 21.83 -18.56
C ASP A 357 -4.55 21.29 -18.49
N ALA A 358 -5.11 21.00 -19.66
CA ALA A 358 -6.52 20.66 -19.85
C ALA A 358 -6.98 19.31 -19.27
N GLU A 359 -6.11 18.52 -18.65
CA GLU A 359 -6.46 17.18 -18.14
C GLU A 359 -6.72 17.13 -16.62
N ALA A 360 -6.32 18.15 -15.84
CA ALA A 360 -6.43 18.09 -14.37
C ALA A 360 -7.06 19.31 -13.68
N TRP A 361 -7.37 20.41 -14.38
CA TRP A 361 -7.77 21.67 -13.71
C TRP A 361 -9.06 22.34 -14.19
N ASP A 362 -9.80 21.75 -15.14
CA ASP A 362 -11.00 22.36 -15.74
C ASP A 362 -12.23 22.42 -14.79
N ASP A 363 -12.21 21.63 -13.72
CA ASP A 363 -13.23 21.59 -12.68
C ASP A 363 -12.74 22.06 -11.31
N ASN A 364 -11.57 22.72 -11.26
CA ASN A 364 -11.00 23.28 -10.04
C ASN A 364 -11.57 24.67 -9.72
N TYR A 365 -12.03 24.84 -8.49
CA TYR A 365 -12.61 26.10 -8.00
C TYR A 365 -12.04 26.49 -6.65
N PHE A 366 -11.71 27.78 -6.53
CA PHE A 366 -11.44 28.40 -5.23
C PHE A 366 -12.61 29.28 -4.81
N CYS A 367 -13.12 29.02 -3.61
CA CYS A 367 -14.35 29.59 -3.09
C CYS A 367 -14.13 30.33 -1.78
N SER A 368 -14.94 31.36 -1.55
CA SER A 368 -15.05 32.07 -0.27
C SER A 368 -16.51 32.13 0.22
N ASP A 369 -16.70 32.20 1.53
CA ASP A 369 -18.03 32.36 2.15
C ASP A 369 -18.69 33.71 1.82
N GLN A 370 -17.89 34.72 1.49
CA GLN A 370 -18.33 36.07 1.12
C GLN A 370 -17.83 36.43 -0.27
N ASP A 371 -18.50 37.36 -0.95
CA ASP A 371 -18.00 37.94 -2.19
C ASP A 371 -16.83 38.88 -1.88
N LEU A 372 -15.62 38.42 -2.17
CA LEU A 372 -14.39 39.19 -2.02
C LEU A 372 -13.96 39.86 -3.34
N GLY A 373 -14.71 39.68 -4.43
CA GLY A 373 -14.33 40.15 -5.76
C GLY A 373 -13.09 39.44 -6.33
N MET A 374 -12.85 38.18 -5.94
CA MET A 374 -11.74 37.35 -6.44
C MET A 374 -11.82 37.18 -7.95
N GLN A 375 -10.66 37.21 -8.61
CA GLN A 375 -10.54 36.94 -10.05
C GLN A 375 -9.31 36.08 -10.32
N TRP A 376 -9.46 35.10 -11.21
CA TRP A 376 -8.38 34.27 -11.74
C TRP A 376 -7.86 34.86 -13.05
N SER A 377 -6.56 34.70 -13.31
CA SER A 377 -5.91 35.12 -14.55
C SER A 377 -4.79 34.15 -14.90
N SER A 378 -4.90 33.51 -16.06
CA SER A 378 -3.85 32.67 -16.67
C SER A 378 -3.08 33.38 -17.78
N ALA A 379 -2.85 34.68 -17.57
CA ALA A 379 -2.20 35.55 -18.55
C ALA A 379 -1.46 36.72 -17.87
N GLY A 380 -1.02 36.50 -16.64
CA GLY A 380 -0.34 37.48 -15.81
C GLY A 380 -1.25 38.24 -14.85
N PRO A 381 -0.69 39.16 -14.04
CA PRO A 381 -1.45 39.86 -12.99
C PRO A 381 -2.45 40.87 -13.56
N ILE A 382 -3.64 40.92 -12.96
CA ILE A 382 -4.70 41.88 -13.32
C ILE A 382 -4.34 43.29 -12.81
N ALA A 383 -4.31 44.26 -13.73
CA ALA A 383 -4.00 45.64 -13.40
C ALA A 383 -4.99 46.25 -12.38
N GLY A 384 -4.47 46.85 -11.32
CA GLY A 384 -5.28 47.46 -10.25
C GLY A 384 -5.79 46.47 -9.18
N MET A 385 -5.27 45.24 -9.17
CA MET A 385 -5.55 44.23 -8.16
C MET A 385 -4.26 43.78 -7.46
N LYS A 386 -4.41 43.22 -6.26
CA LYS A 386 -3.34 42.52 -5.54
C LYS A 386 -3.36 41.05 -5.96
N CYS A 387 -2.38 40.66 -6.75
CA CYS A 387 -2.31 39.33 -7.34
C CYS A 387 -1.26 38.46 -6.66
N THR A 388 -1.64 37.23 -6.34
CA THR A 388 -0.77 36.19 -5.79
C THR A 388 -0.49 35.20 -6.93
N HIS A 389 0.79 35.08 -7.29
CA HIS A 389 1.25 34.07 -8.25
C HIS A 389 0.97 32.67 -7.68
N VAL A 390 0.46 31.79 -8.53
CA VAL A 390 0.16 30.39 -8.22
C VAL A 390 0.93 29.53 -9.20
N GLY A 391 1.76 28.62 -8.70
CA GLY A 391 2.51 27.71 -9.55
C GLY A 391 3.39 26.78 -8.73
N GLU A 392 3.94 25.76 -9.38
CA GLU A 392 4.79 24.76 -8.73
C GLU A 392 6.16 24.70 -9.41
N SER A 393 7.15 25.34 -8.79
CA SER A 393 8.47 25.51 -9.39
C SER A 393 9.28 24.22 -9.44
N ALA A 394 8.92 23.21 -8.64
CA ALA A 394 9.54 21.88 -8.68
C ALA A 394 8.90 20.96 -9.73
N ASP A 395 7.77 21.34 -10.32
CA ASP A 395 7.12 20.57 -11.39
C ASP A 395 7.84 20.74 -12.73
N ALA A 396 8.05 19.64 -13.44
CA ALA A 396 8.59 19.65 -14.80
C ALA A 396 7.63 20.31 -15.80
N GLU A 397 6.33 20.31 -15.51
CA GLU A 397 5.28 20.96 -16.31
C GLU A 397 4.86 22.33 -15.73
N GLY A 398 5.48 22.77 -14.62
CA GLY A 398 5.13 24.00 -13.89
C GLY A 398 5.31 25.31 -14.68
N ALA A 399 5.98 25.27 -15.84
CA ALA A 399 6.12 26.44 -16.72
C ALA A 399 4.77 26.91 -17.30
N ALA A 400 3.75 26.05 -17.35
CA ALA A 400 2.38 26.45 -17.72
C ALA A 400 1.74 27.38 -16.67
N TRP A 401 2.19 27.33 -15.42
CA TRP A 401 1.64 28.08 -14.30
C TRP A 401 2.38 29.40 -14.01
N ASP A 402 3.44 29.72 -14.76
CA ASP A 402 4.30 30.90 -14.52
C ASP A 402 3.55 32.25 -14.69
N ASP A 403 2.42 32.24 -15.39
CA ASP A 403 1.56 33.41 -15.59
C ASP A 403 0.18 33.30 -14.92
N ASP A 404 0.05 32.41 -13.94
CA ASP A 404 -1.17 32.18 -13.19
C ASP A 404 -1.25 32.98 -11.89
N TYR A 405 -2.36 33.70 -11.74
CA TYR A 405 -2.57 34.59 -10.61
C TYR A 405 -4.00 34.55 -10.09
N LEU A 406 -4.12 34.41 -8.78
CA LEU A 406 -5.34 34.72 -8.05
C LEU A 406 -5.27 36.16 -7.52
N CYS A 407 -6.20 37.00 -7.95
CA CYS A 407 -6.21 38.42 -7.67
C CYS A 407 -7.38 38.84 -6.76
N LEU A 408 -7.08 39.67 -5.77
CA LEU A 408 -8.05 40.36 -4.93
C LEU A 408 -8.06 41.87 -5.21
N PRO A 409 -9.21 42.56 -5.07
CA PRO A 409 -9.24 44.02 -5.12
C PRO A 409 -8.31 44.64 -4.08
N GLU A 410 -7.71 45.81 -4.35
CA GLU A 410 -6.75 46.44 -3.43
C GLU A 410 -7.29 46.67 -2.00
N GLY A 411 -8.60 46.90 -1.88
CA GLY A 411 -9.32 47.10 -0.61
C GLY A 411 -9.85 45.83 0.05
N ALA A 412 -9.53 44.64 -0.46
CA ALA A 412 -9.96 43.39 0.14
C ALA A 412 -9.43 43.23 1.57
N SER A 413 -10.23 42.61 2.44
CA SER A 413 -9.89 42.40 3.86
C SER A 413 -8.88 41.27 4.11
N TYR A 414 -8.30 40.71 3.06
CA TYR A 414 -7.40 39.56 3.14
C TYR A 414 -6.16 39.80 2.28
N ALA A 415 -5.03 39.27 2.74
CA ALA A 415 -3.85 39.07 1.92
C ALA A 415 -3.64 37.57 1.71
N LEU A 416 -3.42 37.18 0.45
CA LEU A 416 -3.18 35.81 0.03
C LEU A 416 -1.69 35.57 -0.17
N THR A 417 -1.23 34.37 0.15
CA THR A 417 0.15 33.92 -0.01
C THR A 417 0.13 32.49 -0.51
N TRP A 418 0.76 32.24 -1.64
CA TRP A 418 1.00 30.89 -2.16
C TRP A 418 2.21 30.26 -1.45
N SER A 419 2.15 28.96 -1.21
CA SER A 419 3.21 28.20 -0.56
C SER A 419 3.34 26.83 -1.24
N GLU A 420 4.54 26.55 -1.74
CA GLU A 420 4.95 25.30 -2.41
C GLU A 420 5.65 24.33 -1.45
N THR A 421 5.53 24.57 -0.13
CA THR A 421 6.27 23.80 0.89
C THR A 421 5.42 23.56 2.14
N GLY A 422 4.09 23.55 1.99
CA GLY A 422 3.17 23.31 3.09
C GLY A 422 2.51 24.57 3.69
N PRO A 423 1.66 24.40 4.72
CA PRO A 423 0.89 25.48 5.31
C PRO A 423 1.77 26.44 6.14
N ILE A 424 1.49 27.74 6.04
CA ILE A 424 2.18 28.80 6.77
C ILE A 424 1.57 28.97 8.17
N ALA A 425 2.40 28.83 9.20
CA ALA A 425 2.00 28.98 10.59
C ALA A 425 1.31 30.35 10.86
N GLY A 426 0.15 30.30 11.53
CA GLY A 426 -0.63 31.49 11.88
C GLY A 426 -1.55 32.01 10.78
N LYS A 427 -1.56 31.40 9.58
CA LYS A 427 -2.48 31.73 8.49
C LYS A 427 -3.56 30.66 8.32
N SER A 428 -4.67 31.02 7.67
CA SER A 428 -5.67 30.04 7.23
C SER A 428 -5.25 29.49 5.88
N CYS A 429 -4.70 28.28 5.85
CA CYS A 429 -4.18 27.66 4.65
C CYS A 429 -5.13 26.58 4.15
N VAL A 430 -5.39 26.61 2.84
CA VAL A 430 -6.20 25.62 2.13
C VAL A 430 -5.32 24.92 1.12
N ARG A 431 -5.30 23.58 1.15
CA ARG A 431 -4.56 22.77 0.18
C ARG A 431 -5.20 22.88 -1.20
N TRP A 432 -4.37 22.99 -2.22
CA TRP A 432 -4.77 22.92 -3.63
C TRP A 432 -4.20 21.65 -4.21
N TYR A 433 -5.06 20.69 -4.52
CA TYR A 433 -4.66 19.40 -5.04
C TYR A 433 -5.80 18.75 -5.82
N ASP A 434 -5.48 18.28 -7.03
CA ASP A 434 -6.37 17.46 -7.84
C ASP A 434 -5.93 16.00 -7.83
N HIS A 435 -6.86 15.06 -7.74
CA HIS A 435 -6.55 13.63 -7.82
C HIS A 435 -6.21 13.13 -9.22
N GLN A 436 -6.41 13.96 -10.24
CA GLN A 436 -5.93 13.77 -11.61
C GLN A 436 -4.44 14.11 -11.74
N GLU A 437 -3.89 14.90 -10.80
CA GLU A 437 -2.48 15.21 -10.71
C GLU A 437 -1.66 13.95 -10.40
N LYS A 438 -0.63 13.73 -11.21
CA LYS A 438 0.24 12.55 -11.14
C LYS A 438 1.55 12.85 -10.42
N SER A 439 1.89 14.12 -10.25
CA SER A 439 3.10 14.62 -9.62
C SER A 439 2.91 14.79 -8.10
N ASP A 440 3.84 14.24 -7.32
CA ASP A 440 3.81 14.37 -5.85
C ASP A 440 4.20 15.77 -5.36
N VAL A 441 4.76 16.60 -6.23
CA VAL A 441 5.18 17.99 -5.94
C VAL A 441 4.01 18.94 -5.67
N TRP A 442 2.78 18.54 -5.96
CA TRP A 442 1.59 19.35 -5.64
C TRP A 442 0.99 19.03 -4.27
N LEU A 443 1.48 18.01 -3.56
CA LEU A 443 0.93 17.61 -2.24
C LEU A 443 1.15 18.68 -1.16
N ASP A 444 2.14 19.54 -1.34
CA ASP A 444 2.55 20.62 -0.46
C ASP A 444 2.20 22.01 -1.00
N ASN A 445 1.21 22.09 -1.89
CA ASN A 445 0.68 23.34 -2.42
C ASN A 445 -0.50 23.88 -1.64
N TRP A 446 -0.35 25.11 -1.15
CA TRP A 446 -1.29 25.76 -0.27
C TRP A 446 -1.48 27.22 -0.62
N LEU A 447 -2.75 27.64 -0.62
CA LEU A 447 -3.11 29.04 -0.58
C LEU A 447 -3.44 29.44 0.86
N CYS A 448 -2.61 30.32 1.41
CA CYS A 448 -2.71 30.82 2.78
C CYS A 448 -3.26 32.24 2.81
N ALA A 449 -4.28 32.47 3.63
CA ALA A 449 -4.89 33.77 3.83
C ALA A 449 -4.66 34.30 5.24
N GLU A 450 -4.42 35.61 5.33
CA GLU A 450 -4.42 36.36 6.59
C GLU A 450 -5.41 37.52 6.52
N THR A 451 -6.13 37.76 7.61
CA THR A 451 -7.05 38.89 7.72
C THR A 451 -6.24 40.17 7.90
N LEU A 452 -6.45 41.15 7.02
CA LEU A 452 -5.91 42.48 7.16
C LEU A 452 -6.75 43.24 8.18
N ALA A 453 -6.11 43.86 9.16
CA ALA A 453 -6.81 44.75 10.09
C ALA A 453 -7.54 45.84 9.27
N ALA A 454 -8.84 46.01 9.54
CA ALA A 454 -9.59 47.10 8.95
C ALA A 454 -8.83 48.41 9.22
N TRP A 455 -8.53 49.16 8.17
CA TRP A 455 -7.94 50.48 8.31
C TRP A 455 -8.90 51.33 9.15
N SER A 456 -8.59 51.50 10.44
CA SER A 456 -9.22 52.54 11.22
C SER A 456 -8.71 53.86 10.67
N ASP A 457 -9.59 54.69 10.12
CA ASP A 457 -9.36 56.10 9.83
C ASP A 457 -9.03 56.86 11.13
N ALA A 458 -7.84 56.61 11.68
CA ALA A 458 -7.25 57.32 12.81
C ALA A 458 -6.14 58.23 12.28
N ASP A 459 -6.50 59.12 11.37
CA ASP A 459 -5.78 60.38 11.16
C ASP A 459 -6.79 61.48 10.78
N ASN A 460 -7.77 61.70 11.67
CA ASN A 460 -8.49 62.96 11.68
C ASN A 460 -7.54 64.01 12.26
N GLY A 461 -7.04 64.86 11.36
CA GLY A 461 -6.06 65.89 11.66
C GLY A 461 -6.38 66.72 12.91
N ASP A 462 -5.47 66.64 13.87
CA ASP A 462 -5.29 67.69 14.84
C ASP A 462 -4.29 68.74 14.28
N PRO A 463 -4.56 70.06 14.43
CA PRO A 463 -3.68 71.08 13.90
C PRO A 463 -2.37 71.15 14.69
N ILE A 464 -1.26 71.24 13.96
CA ILE A 464 0.06 71.58 14.49
C ILE A 464 -0.03 72.91 15.28
N PRO A 465 0.31 72.95 16.58
CA PRO A 465 0.57 74.22 17.25
C PRO A 465 2.02 74.62 16.99
N ALA A 466 2.20 75.78 16.35
CA ALA A 466 3.47 76.46 16.27
C ALA A 466 3.78 77.23 17.57
N THR A 467 5.08 77.54 17.74
CA THR A 467 5.75 78.35 18.80
C THR A 467 6.14 77.54 20.06
N GLY A 468 7.37 77.56 20.59
CA GLY A 468 8.62 78.27 20.29
C GLY A 468 9.70 77.89 21.33
N ASP A 469 10.98 78.03 20.94
CA ASP A 469 12.23 78.25 21.72
C ASP A 469 12.38 77.74 23.17
N GLY A 470 13.48 77.03 23.47
CA GLY A 470 14.02 77.06 24.85
C GLY A 470 14.76 75.85 25.44
N SER A 471 15.80 75.31 24.79
CA SER A 471 17.04 74.82 25.43
C SER A 471 17.12 73.45 26.18
N GLN A 472 18.29 72.84 25.95
CA GLN A 472 19.12 71.92 26.78
C GLN A 472 18.92 70.40 26.76
N SER A 473 19.69 69.77 25.84
CA SER A 473 20.70 68.71 26.08
C SER A 473 20.47 67.62 27.15
N GLN A 474 20.54 66.36 26.71
CA GLN A 474 21.71 65.49 26.94
C GLN A 474 21.65 64.23 26.06
N GLN A 475 22.69 64.03 25.26
CA GLN A 475 23.03 62.80 24.54
C GLN A 475 24.26 62.17 25.19
N THR A 476 24.25 60.86 25.39
CA THR A 476 25.42 59.96 25.28
C THR A 476 24.89 58.52 25.14
N LYS A 477 25.53 57.56 24.49
CA LYS A 477 26.53 57.47 23.41
C LYS A 477 26.57 55.97 23.06
N ARG A 478 26.74 55.63 21.79
CA ARG A 478 26.69 54.27 21.22
C ARG A 478 28.10 53.67 21.09
N LEU A 479 28.17 52.34 20.95
CA LEU A 479 29.18 51.46 20.29
C LEU A 479 30.27 50.78 21.18
N PRO A 480 30.93 49.68 20.72
CA PRO A 480 30.39 48.32 20.47
C PRO A 480 31.36 47.16 20.89
N ALA A 481 30.93 45.92 20.57
CA ALA A 481 31.55 44.58 20.47
C ALA A 481 33.08 44.37 20.65
N ASP A 482 33.47 43.22 21.25
CA ASP A 482 34.16 42.13 20.53
C ASP A 482 34.21 40.79 21.32
N ALA A 483 34.44 39.70 20.58
CA ALA A 483 34.34 38.29 20.96
C ALA A 483 35.63 37.65 21.54
N SER A 484 35.49 36.52 22.27
CA SER A 484 36.41 35.36 22.17
C SER A 484 35.98 34.16 23.05
N SER A 485 35.66 33.05 22.40
CA SER A 485 36.12 31.65 22.57
C SER A 485 36.63 31.12 23.92
N GLY A 486 36.20 29.90 24.29
CA GLY A 486 36.95 29.01 25.19
C GLY A 486 36.16 27.84 25.81
N CYS A 487 36.39 26.62 25.31
CA CYS A 487 35.78 25.35 25.72
C CYS A 487 36.20 24.81 27.11
N ALA A 488 35.34 23.89 27.60
CA ALA A 488 35.64 22.57 28.18
C ALA A 488 35.77 22.35 29.72
N LEU A 489 34.77 21.59 30.21
CA LEU A 489 34.82 20.29 30.92
C LEU A 489 35.18 20.16 32.42
N GLY A 490 34.34 19.34 33.08
CA GLY A 490 34.63 18.50 34.28
C GLY A 490 34.16 19.11 35.60
N GLY A 491 33.35 18.50 36.46
CA GLY A 491 32.97 17.10 36.69
C GLY A 491 33.19 16.73 38.17
N ARG A 492 32.26 15.96 38.75
CA ARG A 492 32.18 15.34 40.12
C ARG A 492 31.24 16.04 41.12
N ALA A 493 30.56 15.38 42.06
CA ALA A 493 30.14 13.99 42.33
C ALA A 493 29.43 13.99 43.72
N GLY A 494 28.53 13.01 43.95
CA GLY A 494 27.93 12.66 45.26
C GLY A 494 26.40 12.71 45.20
N GLY A 495 25.60 11.67 45.43
CA GLY A 495 25.80 10.38 46.07
C GLY A 495 24.94 10.30 47.34
N ASP A 496 23.84 9.53 47.34
CA ASP A 496 23.55 8.47 48.33
C ASP A 496 22.14 7.86 48.22
N ALA A 497 22.06 6.64 48.73
CA ALA A 497 21.11 5.56 48.49
C ALA A 497 19.91 5.51 49.46
N GLY A 498 18.89 4.70 49.13
CA GLY A 498 17.72 4.44 50.00
C GLY A 498 16.83 3.26 49.57
N SER A 499 17.18 2.08 50.08
CA SER A 499 16.62 0.72 49.97
C SER A 499 15.12 0.49 50.33
N TRP A 500 14.48 -0.42 49.57
CA TRP A 500 13.53 -1.52 49.90
C TRP A 500 12.37 -1.37 50.91
N GLY A 501 11.17 -1.85 50.50
CA GLY A 501 10.06 -2.19 51.40
C GLY A 501 8.89 -2.92 50.73
N VAL A 502 8.91 -4.25 50.77
CA VAL A 502 7.80 -5.17 50.46
C VAL A 502 6.76 -5.14 51.58
N LEU A 503 5.45 -5.13 51.27
CA LEU A 503 4.40 -5.66 52.16
C LEU A 503 3.19 -6.19 51.37
N LEU A 504 3.09 -7.53 51.29
CA LEU A 504 1.85 -8.26 51.00
C LEU A 504 0.89 -8.13 52.19
N GLY A 505 -0.38 -7.79 51.92
CA GLY A 505 -1.48 -7.87 52.87
C GLY A 505 -2.49 -8.96 52.47
N LEU A 506 -2.44 -10.11 53.13
CA LEU A 506 -3.49 -11.14 53.10
C LEU A 506 -4.64 -10.70 54.02
N ALA A 507 -5.88 -10.70 53.52
CA ALA A 507 -7.08 -10.72 54.37
C ALA A 507 -8.13 -11.68 53.80
N LEU A 508 -8.27 -12.82 54.47
CA LEU A 508 -9.43 -13.71 54.38
C LEU A 508 -10.70 -12.99 54.83
N LEU A 509 -11.80 -13.13 54.08
CA LEU A 509 -13.15 -13.15 54.66
C LEU A 509 -14.01 -14.23 53.98
N LEU A 510 -14.33 -15.25 54.77
CA LEU A 510 -15.28 -16.32 54.53
C LEU A 510 -16.74 -15.83 54.68
N ARG A 511 -17.65 -16.61 54.05
CA ARG A 511 -19.11 -16.77 54.29
C ARG A 511 -20.01 -15.70 53.63
N ARG A 512 -21.08 -16.04 52.89
CA ARG A 512 -22.12 -17.05 53.18
C ARG A 512 -22.87 -17.52 51.92
N ARG A 513 -23.16 -18.83 51.91
CA ARG A 513 -24.20 -19.54 51.12
C ARG A 513 -25.61 -18.96 51.32
N ARG A 514 -26.44 -19.05 50.26
CA ARG A 514 -27.77 -19.75 50.22
C ARG A 514 -28.33 -19.76 48.78
N THR A 515 -28.38 -20.93 48.12
CA THR A 515 -29.57 -21.79 47.84
C THR A 515 -30.60 -21.12 46.92
N ARG A 516 -31.04 -21.70 45.79
CA ARG A 516 -31.30 -23.11 45.47
C ARG A 516 -30.84 -23.49 44.08
#